data_AF-E5A1C1-F1
#
_entry.id   AF-E5A1C1-F1
#
_cell.length_a   1.000
_cell.length_b   1.000
_cell.length_c   1.000
_cell.angle_alpha   90.00
_cell.angle_beta   90.00
_cell.angle_gamma   90.00
#
_symmetry.space_group_name_H-M   'P 1'
#
loop_
_entity.id
_entity.type
_entity.pdbx_description
1 polymer ?
#
loop_
_entity_poly.entity_id
_entity_poly.type
_entity_poly.pdbx_seq_one_letter_code
_entity_poly.pdbx_strand_id
1 'polypeptide(L)'
;MNAGQQTTRRLAARAGSSICHSCRASVPRNTYATAAATAVQTEDPFSQHVPPVAHPSTAYAVNAGVVLSRPPQITRDLHPFEAAFFLYQRRLNERLALPFTRYFYFKKRTPADLEWKRKMRQRLTPARDIGRYKGYGDEAWNDEVLVGAKESDFEWQVGSLIEDAENSGAEGAPAATGAAAKKVDREPVDKPMPRVTVADEKNDTKSLNRALQRTLYLLVKNKEGQWQFPQDKLLEEHLHGAANRILTQAAGPNMNTWVVGHVPIGQHQLEYPEPKAMGSLKEYGAKTFFMKARIMAGQADLKDNKFGLQDFKWLAKEELQKEVDDRYWKSVKNMLAER
;
A
#
# COMPACT_ATOMS: atom_id res chain seq x y z
N MET A 1 -46.41 -48.01 -30.19
CA MET A 1 -46.15 -49.25 -29.44
C MET A 1 -45.53 -48.82 -28.11
N ASN A 2 -46.27 -48.36 -27.10
CA ASN A 2 -47.14 -49.08 -26.15
C ASN A 2 -46.52 -50.35 -25.53
N ALA A 3 -46.04 -50.18 -24.29
CA ALA A 3 -46.25 -51.01 -23.07
C ALA A 3 -44.99 -50.84 -22.18
N GLY A 4 -45.01 -50.43 -20.91
CA GLY A 4 -46.08 -50.30 -19.92
C GLY A 4 -45.74 -51.15 -18.70
N GLN A 5 -45.52 -50.51 -17.54
CA GLN A 5 -45.71 -50.96 -16.13
C GLN A 5 -44.92 -49.99 -15.22
N GLN A 6 -45.51 -48.97 -14.57
CA GLN A 6 -46.32 -49.00 -13.33
C GLN A 6 -45.69 -49.87 -12.22
N THR A 7 -45.48 -49.50 -10.97
CA THR A 7 -45.87 -48.38 -10.09
C THR A 7 -45.23 -48.65 -8.73
N THR A 8 -44.67 -47.66 -8.04
CA THR A 8 -44.81 -47.53 -6.57
C THR A 8 -44.70 -46.06 -6.19
N ARG A 9 -45.83 -45.46 -5.86
CA ARG A 9 -45.95 -44.13 -5.26
C ARG A 9 -46.37 -44.33 -3.81
N ARG A 10 -45.81 -43.49 -2.93
CA ARG A 10 -46.19 -43.18 -1.54
C ARG A 10 -45.42 -43.92 -0.44
N LEU A 11 -44.55 -43.18 0.26
CA LEU A 11 -44.74 -42.75 1.65
C LEU A 11 -43.44 -42.10 2.17
N ALA A 12 -43.27 -40.78 2.01
CA ALA A 12 -42.28 -40.02 2.79
C ALA A 12 -42.55 -38.50 2.78
N ALA A 13 -43.81 -38.07 2.71
CA ALA A 13 -44.15 -36.67 2.96
C ALA A 13 -44.36 -36.48 4.48
N ARG A 14 -43.27 -36.55 5.27
CA ARG A 14 -43.20 -36.10 6.68
C ARG A 14 -41.82 -36.21 7.37
N ALA A 15 -40.73 -36.46 6.63
CA ALA A 15 -39.39 -36.37 7.21
C ALA A 15 -38.88 -34.92 7.09
N GLY A 16 -38.88 -34.19 8.20
CA GLY A 16 -38.20 -32.89 8.29
C GLY A 16 -36.70 -33.03 7.98
N SER A 17 -36.06 -31.95 7.54
CA SER A 17 -34.63 -31.93 7.24
C SER A 17 -33.80 -32.39 8.45
N SER A 18 -32.98 -33.42 8.27
CA SER A 18 -32.07 -33.91 9.30
C SER A 18 -30.92 -32.91 9.47
N ILE A 19 -31.03 -32.04 10.47
CA ILE A 19 -29.99 -31.08 10.83
C ILE A 19 -28.92 -31.79 11.68
N CYS A 20 -27.65 -31.52 11.37
CA CYS A 20 -26.49 -32.09 12.05
C CYS A 20 -26.42 -31.67 13.53
N HIS A 21 -25.87 -32.51 14.41
CA HIS A 21 -25.82 -32.25 15.86
C HIS A 21 -25.07 -30.96 16.22
N SER A 22 -23.97 -30.62 15.51
CA SER A 22 -23.25 -29.37 15.77
C SER A 22 -23.99 -28.12 15.28
N CYS A 23 -24.79 -28.26 14.23
CA CYS A 23 -25.66 -27.22 13.68
C CYS A 23 -26.80 -26.86 14.66
N ARG A 24 -27.24 -27.82 15.50
CA ARG A 24 -28.25 -27.60 16.54
C ARG A 24 -27.70 -26.87 17.76
N ALA A 25 -26.38 -26.93 17.98
CA ALA A 25 -25.70 -26.30 19.11
C ALA A 25 -25.34 -24.81 18.86
N SER A 26 -25.28 -24.38 17.60
CA SER A 26 -24.91 -23.01 17.21
C SER A 26 -26.09 -22.06 16.94
N VAL A 27 -27.33 -22.54 17.06
CA VAL A 27 -28.54 -21.68 16.93
C VAL A 27 -28.98 -21.20 18.30
N PRO A 28 -28.97 -19.88 18.60
CA PRO A 28 -29.49 -19.36 19.85
C PRO A 28 -31.01 -19.61 19.92
N ARG A 29 -31.46 -20.40 20.90
CA ARG A 29 -32.88 -20.53 21.25
C ARG A 29 -33.32 -19.28 22.00
N ASN A 30 -33.69 -18.22 21.28
CA ASN A 30 -34.48 -17.14 21.86
C ASN A 30 -35.94 -17.62 22.02
N THR A 31 -36.25 -18.25 23.14
CA THR A 31 -37.63 -18.41 23.60
C THR A 31 -38.08 -17.09 24.21
N TYR A 32 -38.82 -16.29 23.44
CA TYR A 32 -39.64 -15.22 24.00
C TYR A 32 -40.82 -15.86 24.73
N ALA A 33 -40.75 -15.94 26.06
CA ALA A 33 -41.90 -16.25 26.90
C ALA A 33 -42.63 -14.94 27.20
N THR A 34 -43.82 -14.75 26.64
CA THR A 34 -44.74 -13.70 27.08
C THR A 34 -45.60 -14.28 28.21
N ALA A 35 -45.15 -14.11 29.44
CA ALA A 35 -45.97 -14.34 30.62
C ALA A 35 -46.24 -12.99 31.28
N ALA A 36 -47.49 -12.52 31.18
CA ALA A 36 -47.98 -11.42 31.99
C ALA A 36 -48.07 -11.91 33.44
N ALA A 37 -47.19 -11.40 34.30
CA ALA A 37 -47.27 -11.58 35.74
C ALA A 37 -47.46 -10.21 36.39
N THR A 38 -48.54 -10.15 37.16
CA THR A 38 -49.05 -9.06 37.98
C THR A 38 -47.97 -8.43 38.87
N ALA A 39 -47.98 -7.10 38.95
CA ALA A 39 -47.14 -6.33 39.86
C ALA A 39 -47.41 -6.73 41.32
N VAL A 40 -46.40 -7.30 41.97
CA VAL A 40 -46.29 -7.34 43.43
C VAL A 40 -45.19 -6.36 43.78
N GLN A 41 -45.56 -5.29 44.50
CA GLN A 41 -44.59 -4.41 45.14
C GLN A 41 -43.97 -5.18 46.30
N THR A 42 -42.72 -5.60 46.14
CA THR A 42 -41.84 -5.97 47.25
C THR A 42 -40.77 -4.88 47.36
N GLU A 43 -40.75 -4.20 48.50
CA GLU A 43 -39.70 -3.27 48.88
C GLU A 43 -38.38 -4.05 49.03
N ASP A 44 -37.43 -3.79 48.13
CA ASP A 44 -36.08 -4.32 48.21
C ASP A 44 -35.13 -3.25 48.78
N PRO A 45 -34.41 -3.51 49.89
CA PRO A 45 -33.38 -2.62 50.41
C PRO A 45 -32.05 -2.92 49.69
N PHE A 46 -31.99 -2.73 48.37
CA PHE A 46 -30.72 -2.72 47.66
C PHE A 46 -30.26 -1.28 47.48
N SER A 47 -29.55 -0.79 48.50
CA SER A 47 -28.67 0.36 48.34
C SER A 47 -27.71 0.07 47.19
N GLN A 48 -27.93 0.69 46.04
CA GLN A 48 -26.98 0.68 44.93
C GLN A 48 -25.73 1.40 45.40
N HIS A 49 -24.81 0.65 45.99
CA HIS A 49 -23.47 1.14 46.28
C HIS A 49 -22.73 1.21 44.93
N VAL A 50 -22.93 2.32 44.21
CA VAL A 50 -21.99 2.73 43.18
C VAL A 50 -20.67 2.93 43.93
N PRO A 51 -19.63 2.12 43.69
CA PRO A 51 -18.35 2.34 44.35
C PRO A 51 -17.92 3.77 44.00
N PRO A 52 -17.46 4.57 44.97
CA PRO A 52 -16.95 5.89 44.67
C PRO A 52 -15.86 5.73 43.61
N VAL A 53 -15.97 6.51 42.52
CA VAL A 53 -14.94 6.57 41.49
C VAL A 53 -13.65 6.88 42.22
N ALA A 54 -12.77 5.89 42.36
CA ALA A 54 -11.48 6.07 43.00
C ALA A 54 -10.79 7.23 42.27
N HIS A 55 -10.57 8.35 42.97
CA HIS A 55 -9.82 9.45 42.40
C HIS A 55 -8.47 8.87 41.97
N PRO A 56 -8.12 8.90 40.67
CA PRO A 56 -6.88 8.30 40.21
C PRO A 56 -5.73 8.97 40.95
N SER A 57 -4.93 8.18 41.67
CA SER A 57 -3.81 8.67 42.48
C SER A 57 -2.73 9.36 41.64
N THR A 58 -2.75 9.14 40.31
CA THR A 58 -1.87 9.78 39.34
C THR A 58 -2.66 10.24 38.11
N ALA A 59 -2.65 11.55 37.84
CA ALA A 59 -3.22 12.09 36.61
C ALA A 59 -2.17 12.05 35.49
N TYR A 60 -2.61 11.75 34.26
CA TYR A 60 -1.78 11.84 33.05
C TYR A 60 -2.44 12.79 32.06
N ALA A 61 -1.65 13.64 31.41
CA ALA A 61 -2.12 14.39 30.25
C ALA A 61 -2.46 13.42 29.12
N VAL A 62 -3.65 13.56 28.54
CA VAL A 62 -4.04 12.83 27.33
C VAL A 62 -3.70 13.70 26.13
N ASN A 63 -2.84 13.21 25.25
CA ASN A 63 -2.44 13.88 24.03
C ASN A 63 -2.95 13.11 22.81
N ALA A 64 -3.29 13.85 21.75
CA ALA A 64 -3.47 13.29 20.43
C ALA A 64 -2.21 13.53 19.61
N GLY A 65 -1.73 12.50 18.93
CA GLY A 65 -0.62 12.57 17.98
C GLY A 65 -1.08 12.17 16.59
N VAL A 66 -0.39 12.64 15.55
CA VAL A 66 -0.76 12.35 14.16
C VAL A 66 0.43 11.79 13.41
N VAL A 67 0.29 10.55 12.92
CA VAL A 67 1.25 9.93 12.03
C VAL A 67 0.78 10.21 10.61
N LEU A 68 1.19 11.36 10.07
CA LEU A 68 0.92 11.72 8.67
C LEU A 68 1.91 11.01 7.75
N SER A 69 1.38 10.27 6.79
CA SER A 69 2.16 9.44 5.88
C SER A 69 1.87 9.77 4.42
N ARG A 70 2.92 9.83 3.60
CA ARG A 70 2.82 9.82 2.14
C ARG A 70 3.08 8.40 1.65
N PRO A 71 2.10 7.69 1.05
CA PRO A 71 2.29 6.32 0.58
C PRO A 71 3.25 6.25 -0.63
N PRO A 72 3.83 5.08 -0.95
CA PRO A 72 4.65 4.89 -2.14
C PRO A 72 3.85 5.24 -3.40
N GLN A 73 4.47 6.01 -4.30
CA GLN A 73 3.89 6.43 -5.57
C GLN A 73 4.25 5.49 -6.71
N ILE A 74 5.35 4.76 -6.57
CA ILE A 74 5.82 3.78 -7.54
C ILE A 74 6.07 2.43 -6.86
N THR A 75 6.06 1.36 -7.66
CA THR A 75 6.40 0.02 -7.20
C THR A 75 7.81 -0.04 -6.64
N ARG A 76 8.09 -0.98 -5.75
CA ARG A 76 9.46 -1.26 -5.26
C ARG A 76 10.37 -1.80 -6.35
N ASP A 77 11.67 -1.68 -6.13
CA ASP A 77 12.65 -2.43 -6.90
C ASP A 77 12.54 -3.94 -6.62
N LEU A 78 12.77 -4.72 -7.67
CA LEU A 78 12.77 -6.18 -7.59
C LEU A 78 14.09 -6.66 -6.99
N HIS A 79 14.02 -7.67 -6.14
CA HIS A 79 15.22 -8.35 -5.69
C HIS A 79 15.86 -9.10 -6.88
N PRO A 80 17.19 -9.24 -6.98
CA PRO A 80 17.84 -9.94 -8.10
C PRO A 80 17.27 -11.35 -8.35
N PHE A 81 16.95 -12.07 -7.27
CA PHE A 81 16.27 -13.38 -7.36
C PHE A 81 14.87 -13.28 -7.98
N GLU A 82 14.07 -12.27 -7.62
CA GLU A 82 12.73 -12.08 -8.17
C GLU A 82 12.78 -11.74 -9.66
N ALA A 83 13.73 -10.89 -10.06
CA ALA A 83 13.95 -10.54 -11.46
C ALA A 83 14.31 -11.78 -12.30
N ALA A 84 15.24 -12.60 -11.82
CA ALA A 84 15.61 -13.88 -12.45
C ALA A 84 14.44 -14.86 -12.50
N PHE A 85 13.69 -15.00 -11.39
CA PHE A 85 12.52 -15.85 -11.32
C PHE A 85 11.43 -15.42 -12.32
N PHE A 86 11.14 -14.12 -12.43
CA PHE A 86 10.16 -13.65 -13.41
C PHE A 86 10.58 -13.90 -14.85
N LEU A 87 11.86 -13.70 -15.18
CA LEU A 87 12.37 -14.05 -16.51
C LEU A 87 12.19 -15.54 -16.79
N TYR A 88 12.56 -16.40 -15.84
CA TYR A 88 12.39 -17.85 -15.95
C TYR A 88 10.91 -18.22 -16.19
N GLN A 89 9.99 -17.67 -15.39
CA GLN A 89 8.56 -17.92 -15.55
C GLN A 89 8.02 -17.42 -16.90
N ARG A 90 8.52 -16.28 -17.42
CA ARG A 90 8.11 -15.78 -18.75
C ARG A 90 8.59 -16.71 -19.87
N ARG A 91 9.81 -17.27 -19.79
CA ARG A 91 10.31 -18.24 -20.77
C ARG A 91 9.59 -19.58 -20.68
N LEU A 92 9.26 -20.05 -19.48
CA LEU A 92 8.40 -21.21 -19.27
C LEU A 92 7.03 -20.98 -19.90
N ASN A 93 6.45 -19.80 -19.67
CA ASN A 93 5.17 -19.42 -20.28
C ASN A 93 5.25 -19.40 -21.81
N GLU A 94 6.36 -18.96 -22.42
CA GLU A 94 6.55 -19.00 -23.88
C GLU A 94 6.51 -20.44 -24.44
N ARG A 95 6.90 -21.45 -23.65
CA ARG A 95 6.82 -22.87 -24.03
C ARG A 95 5.40 -23.42 -23.94
N LEU A 96 4.67 -23.02 -22.90
CA LEU A 96 3.36 -23.57 -22.57
C LEU A 96 2.20 -22.83 -23.24
N ALA A 97 2.39 -21.54 -23.53
CA ALA A 97 1.38 -20.71 -24.14
C ALA A 97 1.13 -21.10 -25.60
N LEU A 98 -0.11 -20.89 -26.03
CA LEU A 98 -0.47 -21.01 -27.43
C LEU A 98 0.33 -19.99 -28.27
N PRO A 99 0.75 -20.37 -29.49
CA PRO A 99 1.54 -19.48 -30.33
C PRO A 99 0.77 -18.21 -30.68
N PHE A 100 1.47 -17.07 -30.68
CA PHE A 100 0.87 -15.77 -31.00
C PHE A 100 0.23 -15.75 -32.39
N THR A 101 -1.06 -15.49 -32.44
CA THR A 101 -1.85 -15.45 -33.69
C THR A 101 -1.69 -14.11 -34.42
N ARG A 102 -0.56 -13.92 -35.12
CA ARG A 102 -0.25 -12.67 -35.85
C ARG A 102 -1.40 -12.15 -36.73
N TYR A 103 -2.08 -13.03 -37.47
CA TYR A 103 -3.14 -12.65 -38.41
C TYR A 103 -4.37 -12.02 -37.76
N PHE A 104 -4.57 -12.24 -36.46
CA PHE A 104 -5.65 -11.61 -35.70
C PHE A 104 -5.37 -10.12 -35.49
N TYR A 105 -4.12 -9.74 -35.26
CA TYR A 105 -3.70 -8.37 -34.96
C TYR A 105 -3.21 -7.59 -36.20
N PHE A 106 -2.54 -8.28 -37.13
CA PHE A 106 -1.91 -7.65 -38.29
C PHE A 106 -2.50 -8.20 -39.60
N LYS A 107 -3.18 -7.33 -40.35
CA LYS A 107 -3.67 -7.65 -41.70
C LYS A 107 -2.47 -7.86 -42.64
N LYS A 108 -2.57 -8.89 -43.48
CA LYS A 108 -1.52 -9.24 -44.44
C LYS A 108 -1.21 -8.04 -45.35
N ARG A 109 0.08 -7.87 -45.69
CA ARG A 109 0.58 -6.83 -46.63
C ARG A 109 0.36 -5.38 -46.16
N THR A 110 0.16 -5.16 -44.86
CA THR A 110 0.22 -3.81 -44.28
C THR A 110 1.66 -3.46 -43.86
N PRO A 111 2.02 -2.17 -43.78
CA PRO A 111 3.32 -1.75 -43.26
C PRO A 111 3.62 -2.34 -41.87
N ALA A 112 2.62 -2.40 -40.99
CA ALA A 112 2.71 -3.01 -39.67
C ALA A 112 3.03 -4.52 -39.72
N ASP A 113 2.44 -5.28 -40.67
CA ASP A 113 2.77 -6.70 -40.86
C ASP A 113 4.22 -6.91 -41.35
N LEU A 114 4.69 -6.04 -42.25
CA LEU A 114 6.07 -6.08 -42.76
C LEU A 114 7.09 -5.74 -41.66
N GLU A 115 6.80 -4.72 -40.87
CA GLU A 115 7.64 -4.33 -39.73
C GLU A 115 7.66 -5.41 -38.65
N TRP A 116 6.50 -5.96 -38.29
CA TRP A 116 6.43 -7.09 -37.35
C TRP A 116 7.28 -8.26 -37.83
N LYS A 117 7.19 -8.66 -39.11
CA LYS A 117 8.03 -9.73 -39.69
C LYS A 117 9.51 -9.40 -39.69
N ARG A 118 9.90 -8.12 -39.78
CA ARG A 118 11.29 -7.68 -39.67
C ARG A 118 11.79 -7.82 -38.23
N LYS A 119 11.06 -7.26 -37.26
CA LYS A 119 11.38 -7.31 -35.83
C LYS A 119 11.37 -8.75 -35.27
N MET A 120 10.41 -9.57 -35.70
CA MET A 120 10.34 -11.00 -35.37
C MET A 120 11.57 -11.80 -35.82
N ARG A 121 12.15 -11.49 -36.99
CA ARG A 121 13.37 -12.17 -37.46
C ARG A 121 14.58 -11.88 -36.57
N GLN A 122 14.61 -10.71 -35.92
CA GLN A 122 15.69 -10.33 -35.01
C GLN A 122 15.51 -10.93 -33.60
N ARG A 123 14.27 -11.03 -33.12
CA ARG A 123 13.95 -11.52 -31.75
C ARG A 123 13.72 -13.02 -31.64
N LEU A 124 13.32 -13.68 -32.74
CA LEU A 124 12.88 -15.09 -32.80
C LEU A 124 11.55 -15.41 -32.09
N THR A 125 11.14 -14.60 -31.11
CA THR A 125 9.90 -14.73 -30.34
C THR A 125 9.01 -13.48 -30.49
N PRO A 126 7.67 -13.63 -30.35
CA PRO A 126 6.73 -12.52 -30.22
C PRO A 126 6.96 -11.66 -28.97
N ALA A 127 7.45 -12.26 -27.89
CA ALA A 127 7.77 -11.56 -26.66
C ALA A 127 8.96 -10.62 -26.84
N ARG A 128 9.00 -9.56 -26.03
CA ARG A 128 9.93 -8.43 -26.22
C ARG A 128 10.97 -8.32 -25.11
N ASP A 129 10.73 -9.03 -24.01
CA ASP A 129 11.32 -8.84 -22.70
C ASP A 129 11.99 -10.12 -22.17
N ILE A 130 12.06 -11.19 -22.97
CA ILE A 130 12.63 -12.51 -22.58
C ILE A 130 13.99 -12.82 -23.22
N GLY A 131 14.54 -11.89 -23.99
CA GLY A 131 15.75 -12.13 -24.78
C GLY A 131 15.49 -12.93 -26.05
N ARG A 132 16.56 -13.46 -26.64
CA ARG A 132 16.47 -14.39 -27.78
C ARG A 132 16.22 -15.79 -27.26
N TYR A 133 14.95 -16.15 -27.16
CA TYR A 133 14.52 -17.50 -26.80
C TYR A 133 13.39 -17.96 -27.71
N LYS A 134 13.36 -19.24 -28.04
CA LYS A 134 12.30 -19.85 -28.85
C LYS A 134 11.80 -21.10 -28.16
N GLY A 135 10.52 -21.11 -27.76
CA GLY A 135 9.90 -22.24 -27.06
C GLY A 135 9.70 -23.53 -27.88
N TYR A 136 10.10 -23.54 -29.16
CA TYR A 136 9.85 -24.63 -30.10
C TYR A 136 11.11 -24.99 -30.90
N GLY A 137 11.35 -26.29 -31.10
CA GLY A 137 12.46 -26.84 -31.88
C GLY A 137 13.56 -27.45 -31.01
N ASP A 138 14.68 -27.79 -31.63
CA ASP A 138 15.76 -28.56 -30.99
C ASP A 138 16.49 -27.80 -29.88
N GLU A 139 16.46 -26.46 -29.91
CA GLU A 139 17.07 -25.59 -28.89
C GLU A 139 16.07 -25.13 -27.81
N ALA A 140 14.84 -25.63 -27.80
CA ALA A 140 13.81 -25.20 -26.85
C ALA A 140 14.15 -25.53 -25.39
N TRP A 141 15.04 -26.50 -25.16
CA TRP A 141 15.53 -26.88 -23.84
C TRP A 141 16.43 -25.81 -23.20
N ASN A 142 16.98 -24.88 -23.99
CA ASN A 142 17.90 -23.84 -23.51
C ASN A 142 17.12 -22.58 -23.08
N ASP A 143 16.17 -22.75 -22.16
CA ASP A 143 15.32 -21.69 -21.60
C ASP A 143 15.94 -21.00 -20.39
N GLU A 144 16.84 -21.67 -19.68
CA GLU A 144 17.57 -21.08 -18.57
C GLU A 144 18.67 -20.12 -19.04
N VAL A 145 19.04 -19.19 -18.16
CA VAL A 145 20.05 -18.16 -18.45
C VAL A 145 21.21 -18.31 -17.48
N LEU A 146 22.43 -18.09 -17.98
CA LEU A 146 23.63 -18.09 -17.15
C LEU A 146 23.64 -16.90 -16.16
N VAL A 147 24.34 -17.09 -15.05
CA VAL A 147 24.53 -16.05 -14.04
C VAL A 147 25.22 -14.82 -14.66
N GLY A 148 24.70 -13.62 -14.37
CA GLY A 148 25.24 -12.35 -14.88
C GLY A 148 24.69 -11.92 -16.23
N ALA A 149 23.70 -12.64 -16.76
CA ALA A 149 22.98 -12.20 -17.94
C ALA A 149 22.11 -10.97 -17.67
N LYS A 150 21.94 -10.14 -18.70
CA LYS A 150 21.31 -8.82 -18.60
C LYS A 150 19.81 -8.89 -18.83
N GLU A 151 19.31 -10.00 -19.39
CA GLU A 151 17.93 -10.18 -19.81
C GLU A 151 16.93 -10.12 -18.65
N SER A 152 17.37 -10.43 -17.43
CA SER A 152 16.56 -10.29 -16.22
C SER A 152 16.50 -8.87 -15.70
N ASP A 153 17.42 -8.00 -16.12
CA ASP A 153 17.53 -6.64 -15.59
C ASP A 153 16.39 -5.78 -16.12
N PHE A 154 15.78 -5.01 -15.21
CA PHE A 154 14.66 -4.13 -15.54
C PHE A 154 15.01 -3.11 -16.63
N GLU A 155 16.20 -2.51 -16.55
CA GLU A 155 16.66 -1.51 -17.54
C GLU A 155 16.82 -2.11 -18.93
N TRP A 156 17.32 -3.35 -19.03
CA TRP A 156 17.46 -4.05 -20.30
C TRP A 156 16.10 -4.36 -20.93
N GLN A 157 15.12 -4.79 -20.10
CA GLN A 157 13.76 -5.06 -20.57
C GLN A 157 13.07 -3.78 -21.06
N VAL A 158 13.18 -2.68 -20.31
CA VAL A 158 12.64 -1.38 -20.72
C VAL A 158 13.32 -0.90 -22.02
N GLY A 159 14.64 -1.03 -22.12
CA GLY A 159 15.38 -0.69 -23.34
C GLY A 159 14.91 -1.49 -24.56
N SER A 160 14.73 -2.80 -24.40
CA SER A 160 14.24 -3.69 -25.47
C SER A 160 12.81 -3.36 -25.91
N LEU A 161 11.95 -2.97 -24.96
CA LEU A 161 10.59 -2.53 -25.25
C LEU A 161 10.54 -1.20 -25.99
N ILE A 162 11.42 -0.25 -25.63
CA ILE A 162 11.53 1.05 -26.30
C ILE A 162 12.10 0.86 -27.72
N GLU A 163 13.15 0.06 -27.88
CA GLU A 163 13.71 -0.23 -29.21
C GLU A 163 12.69 -0.91 -30.13
N ASP A 164 11.83 -1.78 -29.59
CA ASP A 164 10.75 -2.36 -30.38
C ASP A 164 9.62 -1.37 -30.70
N ALA A 165 9.39 -0.38 -29.83
CA ALA A 165 8.39 0.66 -30.04
C ALA A 165 8.84 1.70 -31.07
N GLU A 166 10.14 1.95 -31.19
CA GLU A 166 10.70 2.79 -32.25
C GLU A 166 10.32 2.21 -33.62
N ASN A 167 9.46 2.94 -34.34
CA ASN A 167 9.11 2.58 -35.70
C ASN A 167 10.33 2.82 -36.59
N SER A 168 10.69 1.79 -37.34
CA SER A 168 11.84 1.84 -38.24
C SER A 168 11.56 2.61 -39.53
N GLY A 169 10.49 3.42 -39.58
CA GLY A 169 10.15 4.39 -40.64
C GLY A 169 10.14 3.85 -42.07
N ALA A 170 10.20 2.53 -42.26
CA ALA A 170 10.36 1.93 -43.57
C ALA A 170 8.99 1.81 -44.25
N GLU A 171 8.45 2.95 -44.65
CA GLU A 171 7.53 3.00 -45.76
C GLU A 171 8.22 2.41 -46.99
N GLY A 172 7.75 1.25 -47.45
CA GLY A 172 7.79 0.90 -48.88
C GLY A 172 9.12 0.60 -49.57
N ALA A 173 10.27 0.46 -48.91
CA ALA A 173 11.50 0.04 -49.62
C ALA A 173 11.54 -1.49 -49.82
N PRO A 174 11.50 -2.03 -51.06
CA PRO A 174 11.86 -3.42 -51.31
C PRO A 174 13.33 -3.60 -50.94
N ALA A 175 13.73 -4.83 -50.65
CA ALA A 175 15.12 -5.18 -50.38
C ALA A 175 16.00 -4.85 -51.60
N ALA A 176 16.49 -3.60 -51.67
CA ALA A 176 17.47 -3.18 -52.64
C ALA A 176 18.84 -3.64 -52.14
N THR A 177 19.39 -4.60 -52.85
CA THR A 177 20.81 -4.96 -52.85
C THR A 177 21.66 -3.70 -52.99
N GLY A 178 22.50 -3.42 -51.99
CA GLY A 178 23.63 -2.49 -52.08
C GLY A 178 23.27 -1.02 -52.28
N ALA A 179 22.96 -0.30 -51.20
CA ALA A 179 23.19 1.14 -51.11
C ALA A 179 23.17 1.56 -49.64
N ALA A 180 24.04 2.50 -49.29
CA ALA A 180 24.30 3.03 -47.95
C ALA A 180 23.05 3.14 -47.07
N ALA A 181 23.18 2.70 -45.81
CA ALA A 181 22.19 2.90 -44.77
C ALA A 181 21.84 4.38 -44.64
N LYS A 182 20.80 4.82 -45.36
CA LYS A 182 20.10 6.06 -45.02
C LYS A 182 19.67 5.88 -43.57
N LYS A 183 20.21 6.72 -42.69
CA LYS A 183 19.71 6.87 -41.32
C LYS A 183 18.24 7.20 -41.46
N VAL A 184 17.39 6.20 -41.26
CA VAL A 184 15.97 6.44 -41.09
C VAL A 184 15.86 7.29 -39.84
N ASP A 185 15.28 8.47 -39.97
CA ASP A 185 14.90 9.30 -38.83
C ASP A 185 13.87 8.49 -38.03
N ARG A 186 14.36 7.81 -36.98
CA ARG A 186 13.52 7.12 -36.02
C ARG A 186 12.89 8.21 -35.18
N GLU A 187 11.56 8.29 -35.18
CA GLU A 187 10.86 9.09 -34.17
C GLU A 187 11.20 8.51 -32.80
N PRO A 188 11.94 9.25 -31.94
CA PRO A 188 12.34 8.73 -30.65
C PRO A 188 11.09 8.59 -29.79
N VAL A 189 10.89 7.40 -29.22
CA VAL A 189 9.81 7.17 -28.25
C VAL A 189 10.23 7.80 -26.93
N ASP A 190 9.32 8.58 -26.32
CA ASP A 190 9.54 9.19 -25.03
C ASP A 190 9.85 8.12 -23.97
N LYS A 191 11.00 8.27 -23.32
CA LYS A 191 11.43 7.35 -22.27
C LYS A 191 10.66 7.62 -20.97
N PRO A 192 10.36 6.59 -20.17
CA PRO A 192 9.83 6.78 -18.83
C PRO A 192 10.75 7.68 -17.99
N MET A 193 10.15 8.52 -17.15
CA MET A 193 10.89 9.35 -16.20
C MET A 193 11.73 8.47 -15.24
N PRO A 194 12.91 8.93 -14.81
CA PRO A 194 13.74 8.19 -13.88
C PRO A 194 13.01 7.97 -12.55
N ARG A 195 13.29 6.82 -11.92
CA ARG A 195 12.74 6.45 -10.60
C ARG A 195 13.38 7.25 -9.47
N VAL A 196 14.63 7.67 -9.67
CA VAL A 196 15.39 8.55 -8.78
C VAL A 196 15.13 10.00 -9.21
N THR A 197 14.70 10.82 -8.27
CA THR A 197 14.38 12.23 -8.53
C THR A 197 15.53 13.16 -8.19
N VAL A 198 15.47 14.41 -8.62
CA VAL A 198 16.42 15.47 -8.22
C VAL A 198 16.43 15.67 -6.69
N ALA A 199 15.31 15.42 -6.02
CA ALA A 199 15.22 15.51 -4.57
C ALA A 199 15.94 14.35 -3.86
N ASP A 200 16.01 13.17 -4.51
CA ASP A 200 16.80 12.03 -4.02
C ASP A 200 18.29 12.32 -4.13
N GLU A 201 18.74 12.82 -5.28
CA GLU A 201 20.14 13.17 -5.51
C GLU A 201 20.64 14.26 -4.54
N LYS A 202 19.78 15.24 -4.23
CA LYS A 202 20.08 16.31 -3.28
C LYS A 202 19.81 15.93 -1.82
N ASN A 203 19.23 14.75 -1.57
CA ASN A 203 18.74 14.31 -0.27
C ASN A 203 17.87 15.39 0.45
N ASP A 204 16.95 16.00 -0.28
CA ASP A 204 16.09 17.06 0.25
C ASP A 204 14.97 16.47 1.11
N THR A 205 15.23 16.34 2.41
CA THR A 205 14.29 15.80 3.40
C THR A 205 12.98 16.59 3.56
N LYS A 206 12.85 17.79 2.97
CA LYS A 206 11.58 18.55 2.99
C LYS A 206 10.70 18.27 1.78
N SER A 207 11.25 17.66 0.73
CA SER A 207 10.49 17.34 -0.48
C SER A 207 9.69 16.05 -0.34
N LEU A 208 8.43 16.10 -0.77
CA LEU A 208 7.58 14.91 -0.93
C LEU A 208 7.93 14.09 -2.17
N ASN A 209 8.69 14.66 -3.11
CA ASN A 209 9.06 14.00 -4.36
C ASN A 209 10.30 13.11 -4.24
N ARG A 210 10.93 12.99 -3.06
CA ARG A 210 12.04 12.04 -2.82
C ARG A 210 11.53 10.65 -2.44
N ALA A 211 12.25 9.58 -2.69
CA ALA A 211 11.97 8.22 -2.23
C ALA A 211 10.54 7.78 -2.59
N LEU A 212 10.19 7.89 -3.88
CA LEU A 212 8.85 7.58 -4.38
C LEU A 212 8.41 6.12 -4.13
N GLN A 213 9.37 5.21 -3.93
CA GLN A 213 9.11 3.78 -3.62
C GLN A 213 8.81 3.51 -2.15
N ARG A 214 9.00 4.50 -1.26
CA ARG A 214 8.90 4.36 0.20
C ARG A 214 7.84 5.30 0.76
N THR A 215 7.35 4.94 1.95
CA THR A 215 6.42 5.72 2.75
C THR A 215 7.23 6.73 3.53
N LEU A 216 6.90 8.00 3.34
CA LEU A 216 7.48 9.09 4.11
C LEU A 216 6.53 9.48 5.23
N TYR A 217 7.08 9.79 6.39
CA TYR A 217 6.35 10.26 7.56
C TYR A 217 6.77 11.67 7.90
N LEU A 218 5.79 12.52 8.23
CA LEU A 218 6.06 13.88 8.68
C LEU A 218 6.57 13.86 10.12
N LEU A 219 7.79 14.32 10.33
CA LEU A 219 8.35 14.65 11.65
C LEU A 219 8.47 16.15 11.80
N VAL A 220 8.23 16.63 13.03
CA VAL A 220 8.39 18.03 13.40
C VAL A 220 9.33 18.16 14.57
N LYS A 221 10.11 19.23 14.58
CA LYS A 221 11.03 19.57 15.66
C LYS A 221 10.32 20.48 16.66
N ASN A 222 10.16 20.01 17.89
CA ASN A 222 9.51 20.78 18.95
C ASN A 222 10.40 21.95 19.44
N LYS A 223 9.86 22.79 20.32
CA LYS A 223 10.61 23.92 20.94
C LYS A 223 11.84 23.46 21.72
N GLU A 224 11.80 22.26 22.28
CA GLU A 224 12.88 21.63 23.06
C GLU A 224 13.95 21.00 22.15
N GLY A 225 13.76 21.06 20.83
CA GLY A 225 14.69 20.54 19.82
C GLY A 225 14.57 19.05 19.52
N GLN A 226 13.59 18.35 20.08
CA GLN A 226 13.33 16.92 19.86
C GLN A 226 12.45 16.69 18.63
N TRP A 227 12.79 15.66 17.84
CA TRP A 227 12.00 15.22 16.70
C TRP A 227 10.91 14.25 17.14
N GLN A 228 9.67 14.57 16.79
CA GLN A 228 8.51 13.75 17.11
C GLN A 228 7.40 13.96 16.08
N PHE A 229 6.38 13.10 16.09
CA PHE A 229 5.18 13.34 15.30
C PHE A 229 4.43 14.58 15.83
N PRO A 230 3.71 15.32 14.96
CA PRO A 230 2.82 16.39 15.40
C PRO A 230 1.86 15.86 16.47
N GLN A 231 1.88 16.49 17.64
CA GLN A 231 1.06 16.10 18.78
C GLN A 231 0.67 17.32 19.60
N ASP A 232 -0.49 17.25 20.26
CA ASP A 232 -0.97 18.29 21.16
C ASP A 232 -1.86 17.68 22.24
N LYS A 233 -2.14 18.44 23.31
CA LYS A 233 -3.08 18.04 24.34
C LYS A 233 -4.47 17.90 23.77
N LEU A 234 -5.18 16.86 24.20
CA LEU A 234 -6.58 16.66 23.85
C LEU A 234 -7.44 17.72 24.58
N LEU A 235 -8.24 18.45 23.81
CA LEU A 235 -9.21 19.43 24.32
C LEU A 235 -10.59 18.78 24.46
N GLU A 236 -11.67 19.57 24.46
CA GLU A 236 -13.07 19.08 24.42
C GLU A 236 -13.45 18.58 23.02
N GLU A 237 -12.71 17.58 22.52
CA GLU A 237 -12.91 16.99 21.20
C GLU A 237 -12.54 15.49 21.20
N HIS A 238 -12.90 14.78 20.14
CA HIS A 238 -12.50 13.38 19.94
C HIS A 238 -11.12 13.30 19.24
N LEU A 239 -10.40 12.18 19.40
CA LEU A 239 -9.03 12.01 18.86
C LEU A 239 -8.91 12.28 17.35
N HIS A 240 -9.92 11.88 16.58
CA HIS A 240 -9.95 12.14 15.13
C HIS A 240 -10.10 13.65 14.80
N GLY A 241 -10.89 14.40 15.57
CA GLY A 241 -11.04 15.85 15.44
C GLY A 241 -9.75 16.57 15.84
N ALA A 242 -9.15 16.15 16.97
CA ALA A 242 -7.85 16.63 17.42
C ALA A 242 -6.77 16.42 16.35
N ALA A 243 -6.74 15.27 15.69
CA ALA A 243 -5.77 15.00 14.63
C ALA A 243 -5.87 16.00 13.47
N ASN A 244 -7.08 16.30 12.98
CA ASN A 244 -7.28 17.30 11.93
C ASN A 244 -6.82 18.70 12.40
N ARG A 245 -7.23 19.10 13.61
CA ARG A 245 -6.82 20.38 14.20
C ARG A 245 -5.31 20.49 14.32
N ILE A 246 -4.64 19.46 14.83
CA ILE A 246 -3.19 19.41 15.01
C ILE A 246 -2.49 19.58 13.67
N LEU A 247 -2.92 18.88 12.62
CA LEU A 247 -2.31 19.01 11.29
C LEU A 247 -2.42 20.44 10.76
N THR A 248 -3.62 21.04 10.81
CA THR A 248 -3.83 22.41 10.32
C THR A 248 -3.05 23.44 11.14
N GLN A 249 -2.94 23.26 12.46
CA GLN A 249 -2.24 24.20 13.35
C GLN A 249 -0.72 24.01 13.37
N ALA A 250 -0.22 22.81 13.05
CA ALA A 250 1.20 22.48 13.04
C ALA A 250 1.86 22.79 11.68
N ALA A 251 1.21 22.42 10.59
CA ALA A 251 1.78 22.38 9.25
C ALA A 251 0.93 23.11 8.19
N GLY A 252 -0.08 23.87 8.63
CA GLY A 252 -0.88 24.75 7.78
C GLY A 252 -2.02 24.04 7.02
N PRO A 253 -2.88 24.83 6.36
CA PRO A 253 -4.02 24.31 5.60
C PRO A 253 -3.65 23.79 4.20
N ASN A 254 -2.44 24.05 3.71
CA ASN A 254 -1.98 23.72 2.35
C ASN A 254 -1.60 22.24 2.18
N MET A 255 -2.27 21.34 2.90
CA MET A 255 -2.13 19.89 2.77
C MET A 255 -3.50 19.25 2.63
N ASN A 256 -3.72 18.54 1.54
CA ASN A 256 -4.88 17.68 1.40
C ASN A 256 -4.62 16.39 2.18
N THR A 257 -5.19 16.28 3.38
CA THR A 257 -4.98 15.16 4.28
C THR A 257 -6.27 14.41 4.57
N TRP A 258 -6.14 13.10 4.79
CA TRP A 258 -7.23 12.22 5.17
C TRP A 258 -6.83 11.40 6.39
N VAL A 259 -7.53 11.62 7.51
CA VAL A 259 -7.41 10.79 8.71
C VAL A 259 -8.18 9.49 8.46
N VAL A 260 -7.50 8.34 8.60
CA VAL A 260 -7.99 7.05 8.09
C VAL A 260 -9.21 6.53 8.86
N GLY A 261 -9.30 6.82 10.16
CA GLY A 261 -10.41 6.36 11.00
C GLY A 261 -10.30 6.88 12.43
N HIS A 262 -11.18 6.38 13.30
CA HIS A 262 -11.33 6.84 14.69
C HIS A 262 -10.51 6.02 15.70
N VAL A 263 -9.84 4.96 15.25
CA VAL A 263 -9.05 4.07 16.10
C VAL A 263 -7.59 4.53 16.14
N PRO A 264 -7.00 4.73 17.33
CA PRO A 264 -5.57 5.03 17.42
C PRO A 264 -4.75 3.81 17.01
N ILE A 265 -3.70 4.03 16.23
CA ILE A 265 -2.81 2.97 15.72
C ILE A 265 -1.68 2.62 16.69
N GLY A 266 -1.50 3.42 17.73
CA GLY A 266 -0.59 3.12 18.83
C GLY A 266 -0.51 4.25 19.85
N GLN A 267 0.38 4.07 20.82
CA GLN A 267 0.48 4.90 22.02
C GLN A 267 1.93 5.11 22.39
N HIS A 268 2.24 6.29 22.93
CA HIS A 268 3.48 6.56 23.64
C HIS A 268 3.19 7.12 25.02
N GLN A 269 3.87 6.60 26.05
CA GLN A 269 3.77 7.08 27.43
C GLN A 269 5.08 7.71 27.85
N LEU A 270 4.99 8.96 28.28
CA LEU A 270 6.07 9.74 28.86
C LEU A 270 5.77 9.96 30.35
N GLU A 271 6.77 9.74 31.19
CA GLU A 271 6.70 10.03 32.62
C GLU A 271 7.54 11.26 32.91
N TYR A 272 7.00 12.17 33.70
CA TYR A 272 7.72 13.37 34.09
C TYR A 272 8.60 13.08 35.31
N PRO A 273 9.85 13.57 35.34
CA PRO A 273 10.70 13.47 36.53
C PRO A 273 10.05 14.11 37.76
N GLU A 274 9.34 15.22 37.54
CA GLU A 274 8.57 15.92 38.57
C GLU A 274 7.12 16.14 38.09
N PRO A 275 6.11 15.99 38.97
CA PRO A 275 4.72 16.20 38.60
C PRO A 275 4.47 17.66 38.20
N LYS A 276 3.87 17.88 37.04
CA LYS A 276 3.47 19.22 36.60
C LYS A 276 2.14 19.58 37.24
N ALA A 277 2.09 20.72 37.93
CA ALA A 277 0.85 21.24 38.49
C ALA A 277 -0.04 21.81 37.37
N MET A 278 -1.28 21.34 37.30
CA MET A 278 -2.28 21.84 36.36
C MET A 278 -3.60 22.09 37.08
N GLY A 279 -3.78 23.35 37.50
CA GLY A 279 -4.92 23.74 38.34
C GLY A 279 -4.88 22.98 39.67
N SER A 280 -5.94 22.23 39.96
CA SER A 280 -6.07 21.42 41.18
C SER A 280 -5.41 20.03 41.09
N LEU A 281 -4.96 19.60 39.90
CA LEU A 281 -4.42 18.27 39.66
C LEU A 281 -2.90 18.30 39.42
N LYS A 282 -2.23 17.21 39.80
CA LYS A 282 -0.80 16.99 39.49
C LYS A 282 -0.68 15.92 38.42
N GLU A 283 -0.13 16.29 37.26
CA GLU A 283 0.12 15.37 36.16
C GLU A 283 1.51 14.74 36.30
N TYR A 284 1.56 13.41 36.37
CA TYR A 284 2.80 12.63 36.52
C TYR A 284 3.44 12.25 35.17
N GLY A 285 2.76 12.53 34.06
CA GLY A 285 3.22 12.21 32.73
C GLY A 285 2.19 12.52 31.65
N ALA A 286 2.48 12.10 30.42
CA ALA A 286 1.59 12.21 29.28
C ALA A 286 1.42 10.86 28.57
N LYS A 287 0.21 10.61 28.06
CA LYS A 287 -0.14 9.50 27.18
C LYS A 287 -0.58 10.06 25.84
N THR A 288 0.25 9.88 24.82
CA THR A 288 -0.06 10.28 23.44
C THR A 288 -0.65 9.10 22.69
N PHE A 289 -1.85 9.28 22.13
CA PHE A 289 -2.49 8.34 21.21
C PHE A 289 -2.33 8.79 19.77
N PHE A 290 -1.79 7.94 18.90
CA PHE A 290 -1.49 8.30 17.52
C PHE A 290 -2.60 7.92 16.55
N MET A 291 -3.05 8.89 15.78
CA MET A 291 -4.00 8.71 14.68
C MET A 291 -3.24 8.57 13.35
N LYS A 292 -3.70 7.67 12.49
CA LYS A 292 -3.14 7.52 11.14
C LYS A 292 -3.74 8.55 10.19
N ALA A 293 -2.90 9.30 9.51
CA ALA A 293 -3.32 10.20 8.44
C ALA A 293 -2.51 9.95 7.16
N ARG A 294 -3.13 10.25 6.02
CA ARG A 294 -2.49 10.22 4.70
C ARG A 294 -2.49 11.61 4.08
N ILE A 295 -1.41 11.98 3.42
CA ILE A 295 -1.36 13.15 2.55
C ILE A 295 -1.59 12.71 1.10
N MET A 296 -2.45 13.43 0.39
CA MET A 296 -2.76 13.20 -1.02
C MET A 296 -2.13 14.27 -1.92
N ALA A 297 -2.03 15.50 -1.43
CA ALA A 297 -1.41 16.62 -2.13
C ALA A 297 -1.04 17.74 -1.15
N GLY A 298 -0.24 18.69 -1.62
CA GLY A 298 0.18 19.86 -0.83
C GLY A 298 1.51 19.66 -0.12
N GLN A 299 1.84 20.57 0.80
CA GLN A 299 3.11 20.57 1.52
C GLN A 299 2.94 21.19 2.91
N ALA A 300 3.74 20.72 3.87
CA ALA A 300 3.79 21.30 5.20
C ALA A 300 4.40 22.71 5.18
N ASP A 301 3.73 23.66 5.82
CA ASP A 301 4.21 25.03 6.04
C ASP A 301 4.19 25.35 7.54
N LEU A 302 5.34 25.75 8.07
CA LEU A 302 5.52 26.07 9.49
C LEU A 302 5.49 27.57 9.79
N LYS A 303 5.30 28.45 8.80
CA LYS A 303 5.38 29.92 9.01
C LYS A 303 4.42 30.44 10.09
N ASP A 304 3.17 29.97 10.09
CA ASP A 304 2.11 30.42 11.01
C ASP A 304 1.74 29.36 12.05
N ASN A 305 2.70 28.51 12.44
CA ASN A 305 2.41 27.38 13.32
C ASN A 305 2.14 27.82 14.77
N LYS A 306 1.11 27.23 15.40
CA LYS A 306 0.69 27.61 16.76
C LYS A 306 1.49 26.93 17.88
N PHE A 307 2.24 25.88 17.54
CA PHE A 307 2.96 25.05 18.51
C PHE A 307 4.43 25.49 18.70
N GLY A 308 4.88 26.51 17.98
CA GLY A 308 6.27 26.99 17.91
C GLY A 308 7.26 25.90 17.48
N LEU A 309 6.86 25.10 16.48
CA LEU A 309 7.71 24.12 15.82
C LEU A 309 8.81 24.85 15.04
N GLN A 310 10.02 24.32 15.13
CA GLN A 310 11.22 24.94 14.54
C GLN A 310 11.45 24.48 13.11
N ASP A 311 11.21 23.19 12.83
CA ASP A 311 11.52 22.59 11.54
C ASP A 311 10.66 21.34 11.29
N PHE A 312 10.64 20.87 10.05
CA PHE A 312 9.96 19.63 9.66
C PHE A 312 10.79 18.84 8.63
N LYS A 313 10.59 17.53 8.61
CA LYS A 313 11.19 16.60 7.64
C LYS A 313 10.19 15.51 7.26
N TRP A 314 10.27 15.04 6.03
CA TRP A 314 9.57 13.85 5.53
C TRP A 314 10.55 12.69 5.48
N LEU A 315 10.45 11.74 6.41
CA LEU A 315 11.45 10.67 6.59
C LEU A 315 10.87 9.28 6.38
N ALA A 316 11.65 8.40 5.77
CA ALA A 316 11.35 6.98 5.70
C ALA A 316 11.55 6.33 7.09
N LYS A 317 10.98 5.14 7.29
CA LYS A 317 11.05 4.39 8.57
C LYS A 317 12.49 4.23 9.09
N GLU A 318 13.43 3.90 8.20
CA GLU A 318 14.85 3.65 8.52
C GLU A 318 15.60 4.94 8.94
N GLU A 319 15.22 6.08 8.35
CA GLU A 319 15.79 7.39 8.69
C GLU A 319 15.19 7.90 10.01
N LEU A 320 13.90 7.65 10.23
CA LEU A 320 13.18 8.07 11.43
C LEU A 320 13.83 7.52 12.70
N GLN A 321 14.30 6.26 12.67
CA GLN A 321 15.00 5.62 13.78
C GLN A 321 16.24 6.40 14.25
N LYS A 322 16.93 7.10 13.34
CA LYS A 322 18.17 7.82 13.65
C LYS A 322 17.93 9.21 14.25
N GLU A 323 16.73 9.76 14.04
CA GLU A 323 16.40 11.15 14.39
C GLU A 323 15.59 11.27 15.69
N VAL A 324 14.80 10.23 16.02
CA VAL A 324 13.98 10.22 17.24
C VAL A 324 14.68 9.50 18.39
N ASP A 325 14.30 9.82 19.62
CA ASP A 325 14.80 9.13 20.82
C ASP A 325 14.44 7.62 20.82
N ASP A 326 15.32 6.80 21.38
CA ASP A 326 15.17 5.34 21.42
C ASP A 326 13.89 4.88 22.14
N ARG A 327 13.48 5.55 23.23
CA ARG A 327 12.23 5.23 23.95
C ARG A 327 11.02 5.56 23.09
N TYR A 328 11.08 6.66 22.37
CA TYR A 328 10.05 7.05 21.42
C TYR A 328 9.97 6.05 20.25
N TRP A 329 11.11 5.72 19.64
CA TRP A 329 11.21 4.75 18.54
C TRP A 329 10.60 3.40 18.89
N LYS A 330 10.92 2.86 20.07
CA LYS A 330 10.36 1.58 20.57
C LYS A 330 8.83 1.58 20.61
N SER A 331 8.23 2.75 20.89
CA SER A 331 6.78 2.92 20.95
C SER A 331 6.15 3.01 19.57
N VAL A 332 6.83 3.68 18.61
CA VAL A 332 6.24 4.01 17.31
C VAL A 332 6.58 3.06 16.17
N LYS A 333 7.68 2.30 16.25
CA LYS A 333 8.21 1.48 15.15
C LYS A 333 7.21 0.49 14.53
N ASN A 334 6.27 -0.03 15.34
CA ASN A 334 5.28 -1.02 14.93
C ASN A 334 4.09 -0.38 14.18
N MET A 335 3.89 0.93 14.32
CA MET A 335 2.86 1.69 13.61
C MET A 335 3.27 2.02 12.16
N LEU A 336 4.58 1.98 11.89
CA LEU A 336 5.18 2.38 10.62
C LEU A 336 5.33 1.19 9.68
N ALA A 337 4.84 1.34 8.45
CA ALA A 337 5.09 0.40 7.37
C ALA A 337 6.58 0.39 6.97
N GLU A 338 7.10 -0.79 6.59
CA GLU A 338 8.46 -0.95 6.08
C GLU A 338 8.68 -0.28 4.71
N ARG A 339 7.59 -0.17 3.95
CA ARG A 339 7.53 0.52 2.68
C ARG A 339 6.38 1.48 2.66
#